data_AF-A0A450U0A9-F1
#
_entry.id   AF-A0A450U0A9-F1
#
_cell.length_a   1.000
_cell.length_b   1.000
_cell.length_c   1.000
_cell.angle_alpha   90.00
_cell.angle_beta   90.00
_cell.angle_gamma   90.00
#
_symmetry.space_group_name_H-M   'P 1'
#
loop_
_entity.id
_entity.type
_entity.pdbx_description
1 polymer ?
#
loop_
_entity_poly.entity_id
_entity_poly.type
_entity_poly.pdbx_seq_one_letter_code
_entity_poly.pdbx_strand_id
1 'polypeptide(L)'
;MRMERIEQALEQCEAHLSSTSTYGTQIENLLTQSLLVLMYAEFEQKIESLVQERYSSITDSPIKEFIRSCTKTIHGVKTSDMADLLFRFGRTCKERFKERKKGNEPAETSYNNIVTNRHDVAHAQGSHATFREVKRFYEEGHVILDFFREALFSEVYSAKIQLPNVSR
;
A
#
# COMPACT_ATOMS: atom_id res chain seq x y z
N MET A 1 -4.62 1.81 -5.98
CA MET A 1 -4.88 3.25 -5.80
C MET A 1 -3.70 4.00 -6.36
N ARG A 2 -3.90 4.90 -7.33
CA ARG A 2 -2.81 5.74 -7.84
C ARG A 2 -2.58 6.95 -6.94
N MET A 3 -1.33 7.41 -6.87
CA MET A 3 -0.88 8.54 -6.06
C MET A 3 -0.17 9.54 -6.97
N GLU A 4 -0.78 10.72 -7.11
CA GLU A 4 -0.34 11.78 -8.02
C GLU A 4 1.12 12.21 -7.77
N ARG A 5 1.52 12.31 -6.51
CA ARG A 5 2.90 12.69 -6.14
C ARG A 5 3.94 11.70 -6.67
N ILE A 6 3.63 10.40 -6.65
CA ILE A 6 4.52 9.37 -7.20
C ILE A 6 4.56 9.47 -8.72
N GLU A 7 3.41 9.66 -9.37
CA GLU A 7 3.31 9.79 -10.83
C GLU A 7 4.11 10.99 -11.33
N GLN A 8 3.93 12.16 -10.71
CA GLN A 8 4.70 13.37 -11.02
C GLN A 8 6.21 13.15 -10.81
N ALA A 9 6.60 12.48 -9.72
CA ALA A 9 8.02 12.20 -9.47
C ALA A 9 8.61 11.24 -10.50
N LEU A 10 7.86 10.21 -10.92
CA LEU A 10 8.26 9.28 -11.98
C LEU A 10 8.43 10.02 -13.31
N GLU A 11 7.46 10.86 -13.70
CA GLU A 11 7.53 11.65 -14.92
C GLU A 11 8.72 12.61 -14.93
N GLN A 12 8.97 13.31 -13.81
CA GLN A 12 10.11 14.22 -13.68
C GLN A 12 11.44 13.48 -13.77
N CYS A 13 11.56 12.32 -13.11
CA CYS A 13 12.77 11.51 -13.19
C CYS A 13 12.99 10.98 -14.61
N GLU A 14 11.94 10.48 -15.27
CA GLU A 14 12.03 9.99 -16.65
C GLU A 14 12.44 11.09 -17.63
N ALA A 15 11.83 12.27 -17.52
CA ALA A 15 12.17 13.43 -18.33
C ALA A 15 13.64 13.83 -18.11
N HIS A 16 14.09 13.89 -16.84
CA HIS A 16 15.47 14.19 -16.51
C HIS A 16 16.43 13.18 -17.15
N LEU A 17 16.28 11.88 -16.85
CA LEU A 17 17.14 10.81 -17.34
C LEU A 17 17.23 10.78 -18.87
N SER A 18 16.12 11.07 -19.54
CA SER A 18 16.06 11.11 -21.01
C SER A 18 16.75 12.35 -21.57
N SER A 19 16.53 13.53 -20.96
CA SER A 19 17.13 14.80 -21.42
C SER A 19 18.64 14.88 -21.21
N THR A 20 19.17 14.20 -20.18
CA THR A 20 20.59 14.22 -19.82
C THR A 20 21.34 12.97 -20.30
N SER A 21 20.64 11.99 -20.89
CA SER A 21 21.20 10.69 -21.28
C SER A 21 21.89 9.94 -20.13
N THR A 22 21.33 10.01 -18.92
CA THR A 22 21.95 9.44 -17.69
C THR A 22 21.37 8.09 -17.26
N TYR A 23 20.65 7.38 -18.15
CA TYR A 23 20.32 5.97 -17.91
C TYR A 23 21.59 5.11 -17.79
N GLY A 24 21.55 4.10 -16.93
CA GLY A 24 22.65 3.22 -16.60
C GLY A 24 23.72 3.84 -15.71
N THR A 25 23.54 5.09 -15.25
CA THR A 25 24.56 5.80 -14.47
C THR A 25 24.24 5.85 -12.98
N GLN A 26 25.19 6.34 -12.18
CA GLN A 26 24.96 6.59 -10.76
C GLN A 26 23.82 7.60 -10.50
N ILE A 27 23.57 8.52 -11.43
CA ILE A 27 22.45 9.47 -11.33
C ILE A 27 21.11 8.73 -11.37
N GLU A 28 20.94 7.77 -12.30
CA GLU A 28 19.75 6.92 -12.32
C GLU A 28 19.58 6.18 -11.00
N ASN A 29 20.66 5.61 -10.46
CA ASN A 29 20.60 4.87 -9.22
C ASN A 29 20.11 5.77 -8.05
N LEU A 30 20.67 6.97 -7.89
CA LEU A 30 20.26 7.92 -6.84
C LEU A 30 18.79 8.35 -6.97
N LEU A 31 18.34 8.64 -8.19
CA LEU A 31 16.93 8.97 -8.45
C LEU A 31 16.01 7.79 -8.14
N THR A 32 16.43 6.58 -8.54
CA THR A 32 15.68 5.34 -8.29
C THR A 32 15.53 5.05 -6.80
N GLN A 33 16.60 5.20 -6.01
CA GLN A 33 16.54 5.07 -4.55
C GLN A 33 15.60 6.11 -3.93
N SER A 34 15.66 7.36 -4.41
CA SER A 34 14.79 8.43 -3.94
C SER A 34 13.31 8.14 -4.21
N LEU A 35 13.00 7.60 -5.39
CA LEU A 35 11.65 7.16 -5.76
C LEU A 35 11.14 6.02 -4.88
N LEU A 36 11.98 5.02 -4.60
CA LEU A 36 11.61 3.91 -3.70
C LEU A 36 11.25 4.38 -2.30
N VAL A 37 12.01 5.34 -1.76
CA VAL A 37 11.72 5.95 -0.46
C VAL A 37 10.40 6.71 -0.50
N LEU A 38 10.16 7.51 -1.54
CA LEU A 38 8.92 8.25 -1.74
C LEU A 38 7.71 7.30 -1.86
N MET A 39 7.78 6.30 -2.73
CA MET A 39 6.71 5.33 -2.96
C MET A 39 6.33 4.61 -1.68
N TYR A 40 7.34 4.13 -0.94
CA TYR A 40 7.12 3.46 0.33
C TYR A 40 6.40 4.38 1.34
N ALA A 41 6.85 5.64 1.47
CA ALA A 41 6.26 6.59 2.42
C ALA A 41 4.79 6.89 2.08
N GLU A 42 4.49 7.11 0.80
CA GLU A 42 3.12 7.33 0.33
C GLU A 42 2.22 6.08 0.52
N PHE A 43 2.75 4.89 0.27
CA PHE A 43 2.01 3.64 0.49
C PHE A 43 1.70 3.42 1.97
N GLU A 44 2.69 3.63 2.85
CA GLU A 44 2.55 3.51 4.30
C GLU A 44 1.51 4.51 4.83
N GLN A 45 1.62 5.78 4.45
CA GLN A 45 0.66 6.81 4.80
C GLN A 45 -0.75 6.46 4.28
N LYS A 46 -0.84 5.89 3.09
CA LYS A 46 -2.14 5.49 2.54
C LYS A 46 -2.76 4.36 3.35
N ILE A 47 -2.01 3.32 3.70
CA ILE A 47 -2.48 2.22 4.55
C ILE A 47 -2.95 2.77 5.90
N GLU A 48 -2.17 3.66 6.52
CA GLU A 48 -2.54 4.29 7.79
C GLU A 48 -3.86 5.07 7.64
N SER A 49 -4.02 5.85 6.57
CA SER A 49 -5.25 6.62 6.33
C SER A 49 -6.49 5.72 6.17
N LEU A 50 -6.36 4.56 5.52
CA LEU A 50 -7.46 3.60 5.33
C LEU A 50 -7.87 2.96 6.65
N VAL A 51 -6.88 2.64 7.49
CA VAL A 51 -7.07 2.09 8.83
C VAL A 51 -7.74 3.13 9.74
N GLN A 52 -7.27 4.37 9.71
CA GLN A 52 -7.87 5.49 10.45
C GLN A 52 -9.31 5.76 9.98
N GLU A 53 -9.57 5.75 8.67
CA GLU A 53 -10.92 5.87 8.08
C GLU A 53 -11.85 4.79 8.65
N ARG A 54 -11.39 3.53 8.73
CA ARG A 54 -12.18 2.44 9.32
C ARG A 54 -12.54 2.71 10.78
N TYR A 55 -11.62 3.19 11.61
CA TYR A 55 -11.89 3.45 13.03
C TYR A 55 -12.66 4.73 13.28
N SER A 56 -12.59 5.71 12.38
CA SER A 56 -13.35 6.96 12.50
C SER A 56 -14.87 6.70 12.62
N SER A 57 -15.33 5.59 12.03
CA SER A 57 -16.73 5.12 12.09
C SER A 57 -17.19 4.62 13.46
N ILE A 58 -16.27 4.33 14.39
CA ILE A 58 -16.58 3.89 15.75
C ILE A 58 -17.07 5.10 16.56
N THR A 59 -18.22 5.00 17.21
CA THR A 59 -18.79 6.09 18.02
C THR A 59 -18.19 6.16 19.42
N ASP A 60 -17.77 5.03 19.98
CA ASP A 60 -17.15 4.93 21.31
C ASP A 60 -15.71 5.48 21.30
N SER A 61 -15.49 6.61 21.99
CA SER A 61 -14.22 7.32 22.01
C SER A 61 -13.09 6.56 22.75
N PRO A 62 -13.30 5.97 23.94
CA PRO A 62 -12.31 5.10 24.58
C PRO A 62 -11.86 3.92 23.70
N ILE A 63 -12.82 3.22 23.07
CA ILE A 63 -12.51 2.10 22.18
C ILE A 63 -11.75 2.58 20.93
N LYS A 64 -12.16 3.71 20.34
CA LYS A 64 -11.46 4.33 19.21
C LYS A 64 -10.00 4.64 19.56
N GLU A 65 -9.75 5.20 20.74
CA GLU A 65 -8.40 5.57 21.17
C GLU A 65 -7.54 4.35 21.50
N PHE A 66 -8.12 3.34 22.14
CA PHE A 66 -7.45 2.05 22.35
C PHE A 66 -7.01 1.44 21.01
N ILE A 67 -7.93 1.34 20.05
CA ILE A 67 -7.65 0.77 18.74
C ILE A 67 -6.59 1.59 17.99
N ARG A 68 -6.68 2.92 18.03
CA ARG A 68 -5.68 3.84 17.44
C ARG A 68 -4.28 3.59 18.02
N SER A 69 -4.19 3.31 19.33
CA SER A 69 -2.91 2.97 19.97
C SER A 69 -2.31 1.66 19.45
N CYS A 70 -3.15 0.68 19.08
CA CYS A 70 -2.73 -0.60 18.53
C CYS A 70 -2.23 -0.53 17.08
N THR A 71 -2.54 0.56 16.36
CA THR A 71 -2.21 0.72 14.93
C THR A 71 -1.10 1.73 14.64
N LYS A 72 -0.53 2.37 15.67
CA LYS A 72 0.57 3.34 15.53
C LYS A 72 1.88 2.75 14.99
N THR A 73 1.97 1.42 14.82
CA THR A 73 3.22 0.70 14.52
C THR A 73 3.23 0.04 13.14
N ILE A 74 2.41 0.53 12.20
CA ILE A 74 2.36 -0.03 10.84
C ILE A 74 3.61 0.45 10.09
N HIS A 75 4.67 -0.36 10.12
CA HIS A 75 5.91 -0.16 9.38
C HIS A 75 6.31 -1.45 8.64
N GLY A 76 7.07 -1.29 7.57
CA GLY A 76 7.68 -2.37 6.79
C GLY A 76 6.68 -3.28 6.10
N VAL A 77 5.49 -2.77 5.75
CA VAL A 77 4.33 -3.63 5.50
C VAL A 77 4.46 -4.38 4.19
N LYS A 78 5.02 -5.59 4.22
CA LYS A 78 4.85 -6.53 3.11
C LYS A 78 3.38 -6.93 3.04
N THR A 79 2.98 -7.53 1.92
CA THR A 79 1.62 -8.08 1.79
C THR A 79 1.26 -9.09 2.89
N SER A 80 2.24 -9.79 3.48
CA SER A 80 2.04 -10.64 4.66
C SER A 80 1.59 -9.83 5.88
N ASP A 81 2.26 -8.72 6.16
CA ASP A 81 2.00 -7.86 7.31
C ASP A 81 0.65 -7.14 7.13
N MET A 82 0.30 -6.77 5.90
CA MET A 82 -1.03 -6.25 5.55
C MET A 82 -2.12 -7.28 5.88
N ALA A 83 -1.89 -8.56 5.58
CA ALA A 83 -2.84 -9.63 5.87
C ALA A 83 -3.01 -9.87 7.38
N ASP A 84 -1.93 -9.73 8.16
CA ASP A 84 -1.97 -9.84 9.62
C ASP A 84 -2.61 -8.62 10.28
N LEU A 85 -2.42 -7.44 9.71
CA LEU A 85 -3.17 -6.24 10.10
C LEU A 85 -4.66 -6.42 9.84
N LEU A 86 -5.06 -6.87 8.65
CA LEU A 86 -6.47 -7.16 8.32
C LEU A 86 -7.08 -8.22 9.21
N PHE A 87 -6.30 -9.20 9.68
CA PHE A 87 -6.77 -10.21 10.63
C PHE A 87 -7.33 -9.59 11.91
N ARG A 88 -6.75 -8.47 12.37
CA ARG A 88 -7.22 -7.74 13.56
C ARG A 88 -8.63 -7.18 13.39
N PHE A 89 -9.08 -6.98 12.16
CA PHE A 89 -10.45 -6.56 11.81
C PHE A 89 -11.40 -7.74 11.56
N GLY A 90 -10.88 -8.96 11.52
CA GLY A 90 -11.65 -10.17 11.30
C GLY A 90 -10.96 -11.11 10.29
N ARG A 91 -11.17 -12.41 10.49
CA ARG A 91 -10.61 -13.45 9.62
C ARG A 91 -11.01 -13.25 8.15
N THR A 92 -12.26 -12.87 7.91
CA THR A 92 -12.80 -12.66 6.57
C THR A 92 -12.10 -11.52 5.82
N CYS A 93 -11.66 -10.46 6.51
CA CYS A 93 -10.88 -9.38 5.89
C CYS A 93 -9.54 -9.92 5.35
N LYS A 94 -8.83 -10.71 6.17
CA LYS A 94 -7.58 -11.37 5.76
C LYS A 94 -7.78 -12.30 4.56
N GLU A 95 -8.82 -13.12 4.60
CA GLU A 95 -9.12 -14.10 3.55
C GLU A 95 -9.45 -13.42 2.21
N ARG A 96 -10.31 -12.39 2.20
CA ARG A 96 -10.63 -11.61 0.99
C ARG A 96 -9.38 -10.98 0.38
N PHE A 97 -8.51 -10.38 1.20
CA PHE A 97 -7.26 -9.80 0.71
C PHE A 97 -6.35 -10.86 0.09
N LYS A 98 -6.19 -12.01 0.75
CA LYS A 98 -5.41 -13.14 0.21
C LYS A 98 -5.96 -13.65 -1.12
N GLU A 99 -7.29 -13.77 -1.24
CA GLU A 99 -7.96 -14.21 -2.46
C GLU A 99 -7.73 -13.23 -3.61
N ARG A 100 -7.90 -11.93 -3.37
CA ARG A 100 -7.62 -10.88 -4.37
C ARG A 100 -6.17 -10.93 -4.87
N LYS A 101 -5.21 -11.06 -3.95
CA LYS A 101 -3.78 -11.18 -4.31
C LYS A 101 -3.48 -12.43 -5.11
N LYS A 102 -4.09 -13.58 -4.77
CA LYS A 102 -3.90 -14.84 -5.51
C LYS A 102 -4.36 -14.71 -6.97
N GLY A 103 -5.35 -13.87 -7.25
CA GLY A 103 -5.76 -13.53 -8.61
C GLY A 103 -4.84 -12.57 -9.36
N ASN A 104 -3.80 -12.01 -8.71
CA ASN A 104 -2.89 -11.02 -9.29
C ASN A 104 -1.50 -11.07 -8.63
N GLU A 105 -0.78 -12.17 -8.86
CA GLU A 105 0.59 -12.39 -8.37
C GLU A 105 1.61 -11.32 -8.81
N PRO A 106 1.54 -10.76 -10.05
CA PRO A 106 2.44 -9.67 -10.45
C PRO A 106 2.32 -8.44 -9.54
N ALA A 107 1.10 -8.03 -9.19
CA ALA A 107 0.89 -6.89 -8.29
C ALA A 107 1.51 -7.12 -6.90
N GLU A 108 1.36 -8.34 -6.35
CA GLU A 108 1.98 -8.70 -5.06
C GLU A 108 3.51 -8.66 -5.13
N THR A 109 4.08 -9.22 -6.20
CA THR A 109 5.53 -9.24 -6.41
C THR A 109 6.07 -7.83 -6.55
N SER A 110 5.45 -7.01 -7.39
CA SER A 110 5.84 -5.62 -7.65
C SER A 110 5.74 -4.74 -6.40
N TYR A 111 4.67 -4.87 -5.61
CA TYR A 111 4.56 -4.18 -4.33
C TYR A 111 5.66 -4.61 -3.34
N ASN A 112 5.88 -5.91 -3.17
CA ASN A 112 6.90 -6.42 -2.25
C ASN A 112 8.33 -6.05 -2.69
N ASN A 113 8.57 -5.88 -4.00
CA ASN A 113 9.84 -5.38 -4.52
C ASN A 113 10.08 -3.92 -4.13
N ILE A 114 9.06 -3.05 -4.12
CA ILE A 114 9.20 -1.67 -3.61
C ILE A 114 9.62 -1.69 -2.15
N VAL A 115 8.93 -2.48 -1.31
CA VAL A 115 9.23 -2.60 0.12
C VAL A 115 10.64 -3.13 0.34
N THR A 116 11.04 -4.18 -0.39
CA THR A 116 12.36 -4.80 -0.25
C THR A 116 13.47 -3.87 -0.70
N ASN A 117 13.38 -3.25 -1.89
CA ASN A 117 14.43 -2.34 -2.35
C ASN A 117 14.53 -1.08 -1.46
N ARG A 118 13.41 -0.56 -0.92
CA ARG A 118 13.47 0.54 0.07
C ARG A 118 14.18 0.11 1.36
N HIS A 119 13.98 -1.14 1.80
CA HIS A 119 14.67 -1.69 2.97
C HIS A 119 16.19 -1.72 2.74
N ASP A 120 16.62 -2.22 1.57
CA ASP A 120 18.04 -2.27 1.18
C ASP A 120 18.66 -0.86 1.13
N VAL A 121 17.94 0.12 0.57
CA VAL A 121 18.36 1.54 0.54
C VAL A 121 18.55 2.08 1.97
N ALA A 122 17.62 1.80 2.88
CA ALA A 122 17.71 2.26 4.26
C ALA A 122 18.85 1.60 5.05
N HIS A 123 19.26 0.39 4.66
CA HIS A 123 20.42 -0.31 5.22
C HIS A 123 21.74 0.03 4.51
N ALA A 124 21.76 1.10 3.71
CA ALA A 124 22.94 1.56 2.95
C ALA A 124 23.51 0.49 1.97
N GLN A 125 22.69 -0.49 1.58
CA GLN A 125 23.02 -1.48 0.56
C GLN A 125 22.70 -0.96 -0.86
N GLY A 126 21.95 0.15 -0.94
CA GLY A 126 21.50 0.75 -2.19
C GLY A 126 20.27 0.04 -2.76
N SER A 127 20.03 0.25 -4.05
CA SER A 127 18.99 -0.46 -4.81
C SER A 127 19.63 -1.20 -5.97
N HIS A 128 19.19 -2.44 -6.18
CA HIS A 128 19.55 -3.23 -7.37
C HIS A 128 18.57 -3.01 -8.53
N ALA A 129 17.42 -2.38 -8.26
CA ALA A 129 16.45 -2.05 -9.28
C ALA A 129 16.88 -0.83 -10.12
N THR A 130 16.63 -0.91 -11.42
CA THR A 130 16.72 0.19 -12.38
C THR A 130 15.49 1.09 -12.31
N PHE A 131 15.56 2.29 -12.91
CA PHE A 131 14.41 3.20 -12.95
C PHE A 131 13.21 2.55 -13.65
N ARG A 132 13.44 1.84 -14.75
CA ARG A 132 12.39 1.14 -15.51
C ARG A 132 11.69 0.07 -14.68
N GLU A 133 12.44 -0.67 -13.88
CA GLU A 133 11.88 -1.68 -12.99
C GLU A 133 11.05 -1.03 -11.88
N VAL A 134 11.53 0.05 -11.26
CA VAL A 134 10.78 0.79 -10.24
C VAL A 134 9.49 1.40 -10.79
N LYS A 135 9.53 1.95 -12.01
CA LYS A 135 8.32 2.42 -12.70
C LYS A 135 7.32 1.27 -12.89
N ARG A 136 7.76 0.11 -13.38
CA ARG A 136 6.90 -1.08 -13.49
C ARG A 136 6.35 -1.53 -12.14
N PHE A 137 7.19 -1.54 -11.10
CA PHE A 137 6.76 -1.95 -9.77
C PHE A 137 5.62 -1.07 -9.25
N TYR A 138 5.65 0.23 -9.54
CA TYR A 138 4.57 1.13 -9.18
C TYR A 138 3.30 0.86 -10.00
N GLU A 139 3.41 0.77 -11.33
CA GLU A 139 2.28 0.53 -12.25
C GLU A 139 1.46 -0.72 -11.87
N GLU A 140 2.13 -1.78 -11.41
CA GLU A 140 1.47 -3.02 -11.00
C GLU A 140 1.16 -3.04 -9.49
N GLY A 141 2.10 -2.60 -8.65
CA GLY A 141 2.05 -2.77 -7.21
C GLY A 141 1.04 -1.86 -6.51
N HIS A 142 0.70 -0.70 -7.08
CA HIS A 142 -0.25 0.24 -6.48
C HIS A 142 -1.64 -0.38 -6.25
N VAL A 143 -1.97 -1.45 -7.00
CA VAL A 143 -3.26 -2.16 -6.94
C VAL A 143 -3.42 -2.92 -5.61
N ILE A 144 -2.32 -3.28 -4.94
CA ILE A 144 -2.37 -3.90 -3.61
C ILE A 144 -3.11 -3.03 -2.60
N LEU A 145 -3.01 -1.70 -2.72
CA LEU A 145 -3.77 -0.77 -1.87
C LEU A 145 -5.27 -0.80 -2.15
N ASP A 146 -5.70 -1.09 -3.39
CA ASP A 146 -7.11 -1.29 -3.72
C ASP A 146 -7.62 -2.57 -3.04
N PHE A 147 -6.88 -3.67 -3.15
CA PHE A 147 -7.24 -4.94 -2.51
C PHE A 147 -7.36 -4.79 -0.99
N PHE A 148 -6.44 -4.04 -0.37
CA PHE A 148 -6.47 -3.76 1.05
C PHE A 148 -7.71 -2.94 1.44
N ARG A 149 -8.01 -1.87 0.70
CA ARG A 149 -9.22 -1.06 0.92
C ARG A 149 -10.47 -1.92 0.80
N GLU A 150 -10.62 -2.69 -0.27
CA GLU A 150 -11.78 -3.56 -0.48
C GLU A 150 -11.95 -4.54 0.67
N ALA A 151 -10.88 -5.23 1.08
CA ALA A 151 -10.91 -6.17 2.17
C ALA A 151 -11.36 -5.53 3.50
N LEU A 152 -10.90 -4.31 3.77
CA LEU A 152 -11.19 -3.57 5.01
C LEU A 152 -12.63 -3.04 5.08
N PHE A 153 -13.23 -2.68 3.94
CA PHE A 153 -14.55 -2.01 3.88
C PHE A 153 -15.70 -2.88 3.37
N SER A 154 -15.44 -4.11 2.93
CA SER A 154 -16.43 -4.98 2.27
C SER A 154 -17.67 -5.40 3.11
N GLU A 155 -17.76 -5.06 4.41
CA GLU A 155 -18.92 -5.44 5.26
C GLU A 155 -19.92 -4.31 5.55
N VAL A 156 -19.74 -3.11 5.00
CA VAL A 156 -20.67 -1.99 5.27
C VAL A 156 -21.91 -2.01 4.36
N TYR A 157 -21.90 -2.77 3.25
CA TYR A 157 -23.03 -2.79 2.30
C TYR A 157 -24.13 -3.82 2.59
N SER A 158 -23.85 -4.87 3.37
CA SER A 158 -24.84 -5.94 3.61
C SER A 158 -25.78 -5.66 4.80
N ALA A 159 -25.44 -4.72 5.69
CA ALA A 159 -26.26 -4.42 6.87
C ALA A 159 -27.43 -3.44 6.62
N LYS A 160 -27.58 -2.90 5.39
CA LYS A 160 -28.70 -2.01 5.04
C LYS A 160 -29.90 -2.73 4.40
N ILE A 161 -29.84 -4.04 4.19
CA ILE A 161 -30.94 -4.81 3.59
C ILE A 161 -31.25 -6.02 4.47
N GLN A 162 -31.90 -5.78 5.62
CA GLN A 162 -32.78 -6.73 6.30
C GLN A 162 -33.38 -6.04 7.54
N LEU A 163 -34.44 -5.27 7.34
CA LEU A 163 -35.43 -5.09 8.39
C LEU A 163 -36.38 -6.30 8.32
N PRO A 164 -36.54 -7.09 9.40
CA PRO A 164 -37.53 -8.15 9.42
C PRO A 164 -38.93 -7.54 9.34
N ASN A 165 -39.71 -7.98 8.35
CA ASN A 165 -41.15 -7.76 8.29
C ASN A 165 -41.77 -8.43 9.53
N VAL A 166 -42.09 -7.64 10.55
CA VAL A 166 -42.93 -8.08 11.66
C VAL A 166 -44.35 -7.67 11.32
N SER A 167 -45.10 -8.58 10.70
CA SER A 167 -46.56 -8.49 10.63
C SER A 167 -47.13 -9.46 11.66
N ARG A 168 -47.84 -8.90 12.64
CA ARG A 168 -48.78 -9.60 13.52
C ARG A 168 -50.09 -9.85 12.77
#